data_AF-A0A937VKD7-F1
#
_entry.id   AF-A0A937VKD7-F1
#
_cell.length_a   1.000
_cell.length_b   1.000
_cell.length_c   1.000
_cell.angle_alpha   90.00
_cell.angle_beta   90.00
_cell.angle_gamma   90.00
#
_symmetry.space_group_name_H-M   'P 1'
#
loop_
_entity.id
_entity.type
_entity.pdbx_description
1 polymer ?
#
loop_
_entity_poly.entity_id
_entity_poly.type
_entity_poly.pdbx_seq_one_letter_code
_entity_poly.pdbx_strand_id
1 'polypeptide(L)'
;MSEECPFCERIAAGEVVGEEGTAVAFPDAVPITRGHTLVVPRRREPDLLGLSTQELDVMWHLARRLCTEPAAEVGADRSIWV
;
A
#
# COMPACT_ATOMS: atom_id res chain seq x y z
N MET A 1 17.06 13.15 9.28
CA MET A 1 17.38 13.20 7.83
C MET A 1 16.13 12.74 7.11
N SER A 2 15.29 13.71 6.76
CA SER A 2 13.85 13.54 6.64
C SER A 2 13.29 14.06 5.32
N GLU A 3 14.09 14.10 4.25
CA GLU A 3 13.71 14.89 3.07
C GLU A 3 13.38 14.09 1.81
N GLU A 4 13.74 12.81 1.72
CA GLU A 4 13.42 11.99 0.54
C GLU A 4 12.85 10.65 1.03
N CYS A 5 11.52 10.53 1.05
CA CYS A 5 10.85 9.26 1.29
C CYS A 5 10.22 8.83 -0.04
N PRO A 6 10.71 7.75 -0.67
CA PRO A 6 10.22 7.34 -1.99
C PRO A 6 8.72 7.03 -1.95
N PHE A 7 8.20 6.54 -0.82
CA PHE A 7 6.75 6.35 -0.68
C PHE A 7 5.98 7.66 -0.59
N CYS A 8 6.49 8.66 0.15
CA CYS A 8 5.82 9.96 0.24
C CYS A 8 5.79 10.68 -1.12
N GLU A 9 6.88 10.60 -1.89
CA GLU A 9 6.94 11.17 -3.24
C GLU A 9 5.92 10.51 -4.18
N ARG A 10 5.82 9.18 -4.16
CA ARG A 10 4.85 8.45 -4.98
C ARG A 10 3.40 8.74 -4.57
N ILE A 11 3.15 8.90 -3.27
CA ILE A 11 1.84 9.34 -2.76
C ILE A 11 1.52 10.75 -3.26
N ALA A 12 2.47 11.68 -3.21
CA ALA A 12 2.30 13.05 -3.69
C ALA A 12 2.12 13.13 -5.22
N ALA A 13 2.76 12.23 -5.97
CA ALA A 13 2.61 12.07 -7.41
C ALA A 13 1.27 11.43 -7.81
N GLY A 14 0.50 10.89 -6.85
CA GLY A 14 -0.80 10.28 -7.11
C GLY A 14 -0.72 8.90 -7.77
N GLU A 15 0.39 8.19 -7.64
CA GLU A 15 0.58 6.84 -8.20
C GLU A 15 -0.19 5.75 -7.43
N VAL A 16 -1.37 6.08 -6.91
CA VAL A 16 -2.16 5.26 -5.99
C VAL A 16 -3.23 4.49 -6.79
N VAL A 17 -3.27 3.17 -6.59
CA VAL A 17 -4.29 2.27 -7.18
C VAL A 17 -5.44 1.95 -6.22
N GLY A 18 -5.27 2.29 -4.94
CA GLY A 18 -6.33 2.15 -3.95
C GLY A 18 -6.00 2.96 -2.71
N GLU A 19 -7.01 3.54 -2.09
CA GLU A 19 -6.83 4.29 -0.84
C GLU A 19 -7.98 4.04 0.10
N GLU A 20 -7.67 4.14 1.38
CA GLU A 20 -8.66 4.05 2.45
C GLU A 20 -8.15 4.77 3.68
N GLY A 21 -8.84 5.82 4.13
CA GLY A 21 -8.48 6.55 5.35
C GLY A 21 -6.99 6.87 5.44
N THR A 22 -6.30 6.24 6.39
CA THR A 22 -4.87 6.41 6.68
C THR A 22 -3.94 5.52 5.84
N ALA A 23 -4.45 4.68 4.94
CA ALA A 23 -3.68 3.77 4.10
C ALA A 23 -3.86 4.07 2.61
N VAL A 24 -2.82 3.75 1.85
CA VAL A 24 -2.77 3.87 0.39
C VAL A 24 -2.06 2.66 -0.20
N ALA A 25 -2.40 2.33 -1.43
CA ALA A 25 -1.87 1.22 -2.17
C ALA A 25 -1.34 1.69 -3.53
N PHE A 26 -0.16 1.21 -3.92
CA PHE A 26 0.44 1.51 -5.23
C PHE A 26 1.21 0.30 -5.76
N PRO A 27 1.36 0.17 -7.10
CA PRO A 27 2.14 -0.91 -7.68
C PRO A 27 3.60 -0.81 -7.24
N ASP A 28 4.20 -1.96 -6.96
CA ASP A 28 5.62 -2.04 -6.69
C ASP A 28 6.40 -1.55 -7.93
N ALA A 29 7.48 -0.80 -7.69
CA ALA A 29 8.39 -0.36 -8.76
C ALA A 29 9.18 -1.53 -9.35
N VAL A 30 9.40 -2.61 -8.58
CA VAL A 30 10.13 -3.82 -8.98
C VAL A 30 9.28 -5.06 -8.64
N PRO A 31 8.18 -5.30 -9.37
CA PRO A 31 7.23 -6.34 -9.01
C PRO A 31 7.81 -7.75 -9.19
N ILE A 32 7.74 -8.57 -8.13
CA ILE A 32 8.15 -9.99 -8.17
C ILE A 32 7.14 -10.83 -8.97
N THR A 33 5.86 -10.47 -8.90
CA THR A 33 4.76 -11.09 -9.62
C THR A 33 3.92 -10.01 -10.29
N ARG A 34 3.20 -10.38 -11.36
CA ARG A 34 2.20 -9.48 -11.95
C ARG A 34 1.24 -9.04 -10.85
N GLY A 35 0.97 -7.73 -10.79
CA GLY A 35 0.04 -7.15 -9.84
C GLY A 35 0.53 -6.96 -8.41
N HIS A 36 1.83 -7.13 -8.16
CA HIS A 36 2.42 -6.83 -6.86
C HIS A 36 2.10 -5.38 -6.46
N THR A 37 1.37 -5.23 -5.35
CA THR A 37 0.88 -3.95 -4.85
C THR A 37 1.30 -3.81 -3.39
N LEU A 38 1.87 -2.65 -3.07
CA LEU A 38 2.29 -2.31 -1.72
C LEU A 38 1.17 -1.53 -1.03
N VAL A 39 0.80 -1.91 0.19
CA VAL A 39 -0.12 -1.16 1.04
C VAL A 39 0.69 -0.50 2.15
N VAL A 40 0.66 0.83 2.23
CA VAL A 40 1.48 1.62 3.15
C VAL A 40 0.63 2.66 3.89
N PRO A 41 1.04 3.10 5.08
CA PRO A 41 0.42 4.23 5.77
C PRO A 41 0.71 5.55 5.02
N ARG A 42 -0.23 6.49 5.07
CA ARG A 42 -0.02 7.87 4.60
C ARG A 42 0.97 8.63 5.48
N ARG A 43 0.92 8.37 6.78
CA ARG A 43 1.87 8.92 7.74
C ARG A 43 3.20 8.20 7.55
N ARG A 44 4.28 8.96 7.36
CA ARG A 44 5.63 8.41 7.33
C ARG A 44 5.97 7.86 8.72
N GLU A 45 6.06 6.55 8.82
CA GLU A 45 6.49 5.84 10.02
C GLU A 45 7.42 4.68 9.60
N PRO A 46 8.70 4.70 10.00
CA PRO A 46 9.66 3.67 9.60
C PRO A 46 9.49 2.32 10.33
N ASP A 47 8.79 2.28 11.46
CA ASP A 47 8.63 1.07 12.28
C ASP A 47 7.16 0.66 12.39
N LEU A 48 6.87 -0.62 12.17
CA LEU A 48 5.55 -1.20 12.38
C LEU A 48 5.02 -0.91 13.79
N LEU A 49 5.89 -0.92 14.81
CA LEU A 49 5.51 -0.65 16.20
C LEU A 49 5.17 0.83 16.46
N GLY A 50 5.55 1.72 15.54
CA GLY A 50 5.17 3.14 15.59
C GLY A 50 3.78 3.41 15.03
N LEU A 51 3.13 2.42 14.40
CA LEU A 51 1.77 2.56 13.87
C LEU A 51 0.72 2.44 14.97
N SER A 52 -0.33 3.25 14.84
CA SER A 52 -1.53 3.11 15.65
C SER A 52 -2.33 1.87 15.23
N THR A 53 -3.12 1.32 16.15
CA THR A 53 -4.06 0.22 15.84
C THR A 53 -4.99 0.58 14.69
N GLN A 54 -5.44 1.84 14.62
CA GLN A 54 -6.29 2.31 13.53
C GLN A 54 -5.58 2.25 12.17
N GLU A 55 -4.31 2.65 12.10
CA GLU A 55 -3.53 2.57 10.86
C GLU A 55 -3.38 1.12 10.40
N LEU A 56 -3.06 0.22 11.32
CA LEU A 56 -2.95 -1.21 11.02
C LEU A 56 -4.28 -1.80 10.52
N ASP A 57 -5.39 -1.51 11.21
CA ASP A 57 -6.71 -2.01 10.83
C ASP A 57 -7.12 -1.53 9.43
N VAL A 58 -6.91 -0.25 9.14
CA VAL A 58 -7.23 0.35 7.83
C VAL A 58 -6.32 -0.23 6.73
N MET A 59 -5.04 -0.45 6.99
CA MET A 59 -4.13 -1.10 6.05
C MET A 59 -4.60 -2.52 5.72
N TRP A 60 -4.94 -3.32 6.73
CA TRP A 60 -5.44 -4.68 6.51
C TRP A 60 -6.81 -4.71 5.83
N HIS A 61 -7.67 -3.75 6.11
CA HIS A 61 -8.96 -3.63 5.44
C HIS A 61 -8.78 -3.30 3.96
N LEU A 62 -7.96 -2.30 3.63
CA LEU A 62 -7.61 -1.93 2.25
C LEU A 62 -7.02 -3.14 1.51
N ALA A 63 -6.08 -3.83 2.13
CA ALA A 63 -5.40 -4.95 1.51
C ALA A 63 -6.34 -6.15 1.25
N ARG A 64 -7.28 -6.42 2.17
CA ARG A 64 -8.37 -7.39 1.94
C ARG A 64 -9.28 -6.97 0.80
N ARG A 65 -9.70 -5.71 0.76
CA ARG A 65 -10.56 -5.15 -0.29
C ARG A 65 -9.93 -5.33 -1.67
N LEU A 66 -8.66 -4.95 -1.82
CA LEU A 66 -7.90 -5.10 -3.08
C LEU A 66 -7.75 -6.55 -3.54
N CYS A 67 -7.71 -7.52 -2.62
CA CYS A 67 -7.69 -8.94 -2.98
C CYS A 67 -9.08 -9.48 -3.39
N THR A 68 -10.16 -8.85 -2.95
CA THR A 68 -11.54 -9.28 -3.23
C THR A 68 -12.16 -8.58 -4.43
N GLU A 69 -11.63 -7.44 -4.85
CA GLU A 69 -12.08 -6.76 -6.06
C GLU A 69 -11.59 -7.53 -7.30
N PRO A 70 -12.46 -7.78 -8.30
CA PRO A 70 -12.05 -8.46 -9.52
C PRO A 70 -10.95 -7.65 -10.19
N ALA A 71 -9.82 -8.31 -10.44
CA ALA A 71 -8.51 -7.79 -10.86
C ALA A 71 -8.49 -7.06 -12.23
N ALA A 72 -9.37 -6.09 -12.45
CA ALA A 72 -9.44 -5.32 -13.69
C ALA A 72 -8.22 -4.39 -13.82
N GLU A 73 -7.68 -3.88 -12.71
CA GLU A 73 -6.51 -2.99 -12.73
C GLU A 73 -5.27 -3.56 -12.02
N VAL A 74 -5.47 -4.43 -11.01
CA VAL A 74 -4.34 -4.92 -10.20
C VAL A 74 -3.75 -6.24 -10.73
N GLY A 75 -4.46 -7.06 -11.52
CA GLY A 75 -3.86 -8.21 -12.22
C GLY A 75 -2.98 -9.16 -11.38
N ALA A 76 -3.25 -9.30 -10.09
CA ALA A 76 -2.46 -10.14 -9.18
C ALA A 76 -2.91 -11.60 -9.29
N ASP A 77 -2.01 -12.49 -9.76
CA ASP A 77 -2.30 -13.92 -9.92
C ASP A 77 -2.42 -14.64 -8.57
N ARG A 78 -1.81 -14.11 -7.50
CA ARG A 78 -1.86 -14.66 -6.14
C ARG A 78 -1.53 -13.59 -5.10
N SER A 79 -2.31 -13.52 -4.03
CA SER A 79 -1.99 -12.70 -2.85
C SER A 79 -1.02 -13.46 -1.95
N ILE A 80 0.22 -12.98 -1.85
CA ILE A 80 1.22 -13.47 -0.90
C ILE A 80 1.49 -12.34 0.08
N TRP A 81 1.35 -12.62 1.37
CA TRP A 81 1.67 -11.69 2.45
C TRP A 81 3.04 -12.08 2.99
N VAL A 82 4.01 -11.19 2.87
CA VAL A 82 5.31 -11.27 3.54
C VAL A 82 5.50 -10.03 4.38
#